data_AF-A0A2W2AD91-F1
#
_entry.id   AF-A0A2W2AD91-F1
#
_cell.length_a   1.000
_cell.length_b   1.000
_cell.length_c   1.000
_cell.angle_alpha   90.00
_cell.angle_beta   90.00
_cell.angle_gamma   90.00
#
_symmetry.space_group_name_H-M   'P 1'
#
loop_
_entity.id
_entity.type
_entity.pdbx_description
1 polymer ?
#
loop_
_entity_poly.entity_id
_entity_poly.type
_entity_poly.pdbx_seq_one_letter_code
_entity_poly.pdbx_strand_id
1 'polypeptide(L)'
;MNRLIAGITMMMVLSGMAACKIGKKPVRKQVMQDTAVVQNPPLADTTVKRGDSIAAANPAKQLLIDSLQSVWKQEINFSTFSGKAKMHFEIKDEKQDVVANFRIKKDSAIWVAVNATVLSVQVARVYVTPDSFKLINYLQKYSMVMAISDAKKFLPADVDFSTLQNLIIGNALKSLSQPTDATDFGGTWSVQMEGADYVQQLTYNKSDSTMRSSQLRTKAANGPQAMIQYGNYEKKDERKFANSRAINTINGQEQYYIDMNFSNAVFDQPVDMPFTIPAKYTVK
;
A
#
# COMPACT_ATOMS: atom_id res chain seq x y z
N MET A 1 -9.91 15.27 -11.72
CA MET A 1 -10.14 15.89 -10.40
C MET A 1 -10.68 14.81 -9.46
N ASN A 2 -9.83 14.23 -8.61
CA ASN A 2 -10.21 13.13 -7.71
C ASN A 2 -11.16 13.62 -6.61
N ARG A 3 -12.47 13.43 -6.83
CA ARG A 3 -13.56 13.94 -5.97
C ARG A 3 -13.65 13.27 -4.60
N LEU A 4 -12.82 12.26 -4.34
CA LEU A 4 -12.79 11.51 -3.08
C LEU A 4 -11.96 12.24 -2.00
N ILE A 5 -10.96 13.03 -2.40
CA ILE A 5 -10.00 13.67 -1.49
C ILE A 5 -10.36 15.15 -1.26
N ALA A 6 -10.92 15.82 -2.28
CA ALA A 6 -11.45 17.19 -2.19
C ALA A 6 -12.58 17.37 -1.15
N GLY A 7 -13.08 16.28 -0.56
CA GLY A 7 -14.11 16.31 0.47
C GLY A 7 -13.64 16.49 1.91
N ILE A 8 -12.33 16.44 2.15
CA ILE A 8 -11.75 16.58 3.51
C ILE A 8 -11.17 17.99 3.73
N THR A 9 -10.97 18.78 2.66
CA THR A 9 -10.19 20.03 2.67
C THR A 9 -10.97 21.30 3.06
N MET A 10 -12.20 21.22 3.59
CA MET A 10 -13.01 22.43 3.86
C MET A 10 -13.52 22.52 5.29
N MET A 11 -12.63 22.68 6.27
CA MET A 11 -13.00 23.27 7.57
C MET A 11 -11.78 23.77 8.35
N MET A 12 -11.13 24.86 7.90
CA MET A 12 -10.27 25.64 8.81
C MET A 12 -9.99 27.06 8.33
N VAL A 13 -11.03 27.90 8.24
CA VAL A 13 -10.84 29.36 8.28
C VAL A 13 -12.00 29.98 9.04
N LEU A 14 -11.80 30.26 10.34
CA LEU A 14 -12.41 31.39 11.07
C LEU A 14 -11.83 31.48 12.49
N SER A 15 -11.68 32.72 12.97
CA SER A 15 -11.01 33.23 14.18
C SER A 15 -9.48 33.32 14.08
N GLY A 16 -8.81 34.46 14.29
CA GLY A 16 -9.21 35.82 14.69
C GLY A 16 -7.92 36.60 15.00
N MET A 17 -7.84 37.87 14.60
CA MET A 17 -6.72 38.75 14.90
C MET A 17 -6.74 39.23 16.36
N ALA A 18 -5.59 39.24 17.06
CA ALA A 18 -5.09 40.35 17.90
C ALA A 18 -3.76 40.03 18.63
N ALA A 19 -2.74 40.85 18.30
CA ALA A 19 -1.68 41.46 19.11
C ALA A 19 -0.85 40.71 20.19
N CYS A 20 0.46 40.66 19.93
CA CYS A 20 1.64 40.93 20.78
C CYS A 20 1.67 40.52 22.26
N LYS A 21 2.61 39.64 22.63
CA LYS A 21 3.64 39.93 23.67
C LYS A 21 4.98 39.22 23.38
N ILE A 22 6.04 39.98 23.57
CA ILE A 22 7.46 39.62 23.50
C ILE A 22 7.80 38.65 24.65
N GLY A 23 8.39 37.51 24.31
CA GLY A 23 9.00 36.58 25.25
C GLY A 23 10.25 35.98 24.62
N LYS A 24 11.41 36.26 25.21
CA LYS A 24 12.73 35.77 24.78
C LYS A 24 12.73 34.23 24.78
N LYS A 25 13.07 33.61 23.64
CA LYS A 25 13.30 32.16 23.53
C LYS A 25 14.80 31.86 23.39
N PRO A 26 15.29 30.76 23.99
CA PRO A 26 16.69 30.37 23.94
C PRO A 26 17.10 29.92 22.53
N VAL A 27 18.36 30.20 22.19
CA VAL A 27 19.00 29.83 20.92
C VAL A 27 19.00 28.32 20.78
N ARG A 28 18.19 27.80 19.85
CA ARG A 28 18.22 26.39 19.42
C ARG A 28 19.36 26.24 18.41
N LYS A 29 20.37 25.42 18.72
CA LYS A 29 21.38 24.97 17.76
C LYS A 29 20.67 24.45 16.50
N GLN A 30 21.02 25.01 15.35
CA GLN A 30 20.63 24.45 14.06
C GLN A 30 21.35 23.12 13.90
N VAL A 31 20.59 22.02 13.99
CA VAL A 31 21.00 20.75 13.42
C VAL A 31 20.67 20.87 11.94
N MET A 32 21.69 20.90 11.08
CA MET A 32 21.53 20.75 9.65
C MET A 32 20.81 19.42 9.40
N GLN A 33 19.56 19.48 8.98
CA GLN A 33 18.92 18.33 8.35
C GLN A 33 19.51 18.27 6.95
N ASP A 34 20.28 17.23 6.73
CA ASP A 34 20.82 16.87 5.43
C ASP A 34 19.64 16.47 4.55
N THR A 35 19.20 17.37 3.67
CA THR A 35 18.24 17.06 2.61
C THR A 35 19.01 16.28 1.53
N ALA A 36 19.39 15.05 1.86
CA ALA A 36 19.84 14.12 0.86
C ALA A 36 18.61 13.68 0.06
N VAL A 37 18.43 14.31 -1.10
CA VAL A 37 17.58 13.82 -2.18
C VAL A 37 17.92 12.35 -2.38
N VAL A 38 16.96 11.46 -2.14
CA VAL A 38 17.09 10.04 -2.51
C VAL A 38 17.03 10.00 -4.03
N GLN A 39 18.20 10.17 -4.66
CA GLN A 39 18.38 9.85 -6.06
C GLN A 39 18.26 8.33 -6.17
N ASN A 40 17.18 7.86 -6.80
CA ASN A 40 17.15 6.50 -7.31
C ASN A 40 18.37 6.34 -8.24
N PRO A 41 19.18 5.27 -8.10
CA PRO A 41 20.28 5.05 -9.01
C PRO A 41 19.76 4.97 -10.45
N PRO A 42 20.47 5.55 -11.43
CA PRO A 42 20.06 5.47 -12.82
C PRO A 42 20.03 4.00 -13.24
N LEU A 43 18.92 3.59 -13.86
CA LEU A 43 18.83 2.32 -14.57
C LEU A 43 19.87 2.36 -15.69
N ALA A 44 20.82 1.43 -15.65
CA ALA A 44 21.83 1.29 -16.68
C ALA A 44 21.14 1.00 -18.02
N ASP A 45 21.23 1.94 -18.95
CA ASP A 45 20.82 1.78 -20.34
C ASP A 45 21.83 0.86 -21.03
N THR A 46 21.49 -0.41 -21.15
CA THR A 46 22.29 -1.36 -21.93
C THR A 46 21.55 -1.64 -23.23
N THR A 47 21.84 -0.83 -24.24
CA THR A 47 21.51 -1.13 -25.63
C THR A 47 22.38 -2.30 -26.11
N VAL A 48 21.99 -3.52 -25.76
CA VAL A 48 22.56 -4.74 -26.37
C VAL A 48 21.82 -5.04 -27.67
N LYS A 49 22.58 -5.04 -28.77
CA LYS A 49 22.13 -5.47 -30.09
C LYS A 49 21.52 -6.88 -30.01
N ARG A 50 20.29 -6.99 -30.49
CA ARG A 50 19.52 -8.23 -30.65
C ARG A 50 20.25 -9.16 -31.64
N GLY A 51 20.89 -10.19 -31.11
CA GLY A 51 21.21 -11.42 -31.81
C GLY A 51 20.28 -12.50 -31.28
N ASP A 52 19.57 -13.18 -32.17
CA ASP A 52 18.61 -14.22 -31.83
C ASP A 52 19.29 -15.34 -31.04
N SER A 53 18.97 -15.44 -29.75
CA SER A 53 19.31 -16.57 -28.91
C SER A 53 18.19 -16.71 -27.89
N ILE A 54 17.44 -17.81 -28.00
CA ILE A 54 16.55 -18.25 -26.93
C ILE A 54 17.44 -18.42 -25.71
N ALA A 55 17.38 -17.49 -24.76
CA ALA A 55 18.26 -17.47 -23.60
C ALA A 55 18.05 -18.77 -22.81
N ALA A 56 19.02 -19.68 -22.89
CA ALA A 56 19.08 -20.82 -21.98
C ALA A 56 19.07 -20.26 -20.55
N ALA A 57 18.19 -20.79 -19.70
CA ALA A 57 18.11 -20.41 -18.30
C ALA A 57 19.52 -20.51 -17.67
N ASN A 58 20.00 -19.43 -17.06
CA ASN A 58 21.28 -19.43 -16.36
C ASN A 58 21.20 -20.46 -15.22
N PRO A 59 21.97 -21.57 -15.25
CA PRO A 59 21.83 -22.65 -14.28
C PRO A 59 21.99 -22.19 -12.83
N ALA A 60 22.86 -21.20 -12.57
CA ALA A 60 23.07 -20.66 -11.23
C ALA A 60 21.83 -19.90 -10.71
N LYS A 61 21.11 -19.19 -11.60
CA LYS A 61 19.86 -18.51 -11.24
C LYS A 61 18.76 -19.52 -10.95
N GLN A 62 18.67 -20.60 -11.72
CA GLN A 62 17.68 -21.66 -11.46
C GLN A 62 17.92 -22.34 -10.11
N LEU A 63 19.18 -22.70 -9.79
CA LEU A 63 19.53 -23.27 -8.49
C LEU A 63 19.15 -22.33 -7.33
N LEU A 64 19.35 -21.02 -7.50
CA LEU A 64 18.93 -20.04 -6.51
C LEU A 64 17.41 -20.01 -6.36
N ILE A 65 16.65 -19.96 -7.46
CA ILE A 65 15.17 -20.00 -7.45
C ILE A 65 14.66 -21.22 -6.69
N ASP A 66 15.21 -22.40 -6.99
CA ASP A 66 14.82 -23.66 -6.36
C ASP A 66 15.12 -23.65 -4.86
N SER A 67 16.30 -23.14 -4.48
CA SER A 67 16.70 -23.02 -3.07
C SER A 67 15.82 -22.05 -2.26
N LEU A 68 15.20 -21.06 -2.93
CA LEU A 68 14.36 -20.03 -2.30
C LEU A 68 12.88 -20.39 -2.27
N GLN A 69 12.48 -21.58 -2.73
CA GLN A 69 11.08 -21.98 -2.82
C GLN A 69 10.31 -21.81 -1.51
N SER A 70 10.92 -22.15 -0.38
CA SER A 70 10.31 -22.02 0.95
C SER A 70 10.22 -20.58 1.47
N VAL A 71 10.89 -19.63 0.82
CA VAL A 71 10.90 -18.20 1.16
C VAL A 71 9.85 -17.47 0.33
N TRP A 72 9.89 -17.58 -1.00
CA TRP A 72 8.99 -16.79 -1.84
C TRP A 72 7.56 -17.32 -1.90
N LYS A 73 7.31 -18.56 -1.48
CA LYS A 73 5.96 -19.13 -1.32
C LYS A 73 5.32 -18.83 0.04
N GLN A 74 5.98 -18.10 0.93
CA GLN A 74 5.40 -17.75 2.22
C GLN A 74 4.29 -16.73 2.04
N GLU A 75 3.11 -17.07 2.55
CA GLU A 75 1.97 -16.17 2.65
C GLU A 75 1.39 -16.26 4.06
N ILE A 76 0.91 -15.13 4.57
CA ILE A 76 0.12 -15.10 5.80
C ILE A 76 -1.23 -15.74 5.48
N ASN A 77 -1.46 -16.93 6.01
CA ASN A 77 -2.75 -17.59 5.93
C ASN A 77 -3.66 -17.16 7.09
N PHE A 78 -4.92 -16.87 6.79
CA PHE A 78 -5.91 -16.38 7.74
C PHE A 78 -7.33 -16.69 7.24
N SER A 79 -8.30 -16.68 8.13
CA SER A 79 -9.73 -16.74 7.82
C SER A 79 -10.36 -15.35 7.93
N THR A 80 -9.99 -14.61 8.97
CA THR A 80 -10.38 -13.24 9.22
C THR A 80 -9.20 -12.43 9.75
N PHE A 81 -9.28 -11.11 9.57
CA PHE A 81 -8.30 -10.16 10.11
C PHE A 81 -9.03 -8.94 10.66
N SER A 82 -8.59 -8.43 11.80
CA SER A 82 -8.95 -7.10 12.27
C SER A 82 -7.69 -6.33 12.66
N GLY A 83 -7.58 -5.09 12.17
CA GLY A 83 -6.42 -4.25 12.45
C GLY A 83 -6.78 -2.79 12.55
N LYS A 84 -6.05 -2.06 13.39
CA LYS A 84 -6.13 -0.60 13.49
C LYS A 84 -4.81 -0.01 13.03
N ALA A 85 -4.85 0.86 12.04
CA ALA A 85 -3.66 1.53 11.52
C ALA A 85 -3.81 3.05 11.56
N LYS A 86 -2.71 3.72 11.92
CA LYS A 86 -2.51 5.13 11.60
C LYS A 86 -2.02 5.22 10.17
N MET A 87 -2.63 6.09 9.40
CA MET A 87 -2.38 6.23 7.97
C MET A 87 -2.03 7.68 7.67
N HIS A 88 -0.95 7.88 6.91
CA HIS A 88 -0.59 9.16 6.32
C HIS A 88 -0.68 9.03 4.80
N PHE A 89 -1.44 9.90 4.15
CA PHE A 89 -1.58 9.93 2.69
C PHE A 89 -0.99 11.23 2.16
N GLU A 90 -0.16 11.15 1.12
CA GLU A 90 0.24 12.30 0.32
C GLU A 90 -0.14 12.05 -1.15
N ILE A 91 -0.97 12.92 -1.70
CA ILE A 91 -1.43 12.84 -3.08
C ILE A 91 -1.34 14.25 -3.66
N LYS A 92 -0.39 14.46 -4.58
CA LYS A 92 -0.04 15.81 -5.07
C LYS A 92 0.32 16.72 -3.89
N ASP A 93 -0.41 17.83 -3.71
CA ASP A 93 -0.19 18.79 -2.63
C ASP A 93 -1.05 18.52 -1.38
N GLU A 94 -1.90 17.49 -1.41
CA GLU A 94 -2.80 17.16 -0.31
C GLU A 94 -2.17 16.11 0.62
N LYS A 95 -2.09 16.46 1.92
CA LYS A 95 -1.62 15.57 2.99
C LYS A 95 -2.71 15.32 4.01
N GLN A 96 -2.95 14.06 4.36
CA GLN A 96 -4.03 13.68 5.28
C GLN A 96 -3.62 12.57 6.23
N ASP A 97 -3.82 12.81 7.53
CA ASP A 97 -3.66 11.81 8.59
C ASP A 97 -5.01 11.27 9.04
N VAL A 98 -5.20 9.96 8.94
CA VAL A 98 -6.42 9.28 9.38
C VAL A 98 -6.12 8.00 10.15
N VAL A 99 -7.13 7.50 10.85
CA VAL A 99 -7.09 6.19 11.50
C VAL A 99 -8.04 5.26 10.77
N ALA A 100 -7.48 4.20 10.17
CA ALA A 100 -8.22 3.16 9.49
C ALA A 100 -8.39 1.94 10.42
N ASN A 101 -9.63 1.46 10.57
CA ASN A 101 -9.93 0.19 11.22
C ASN A 101 -10.35 -0.79 10.13
N PHE A 102 -9.48 -1.76 9.87
CA PHE A 102 -9.66 -2.81 8.89
C PHE A 102 -10.35 -4.03 9.52
N ARG A 103 -11.26 -4.62 8.77
CA ARG A 103 -11.80 -5.96 8.99
C ARG A 103 -11.81 -6.69 7.66
N ILE A 104 -11.27 -7.89 7.60
CA ILE A 104 -11.19 -8.69 6.37
C ILE A 104 -11.72 -10.08 6.67
N LYS A 105 -12.54 -10.60 5.76
CA LYS A 105 -12.85 -12.02 5.65
C LYS A 105 -12.20 -12.48 4.37
N LYS A 106 -11.26 -13.43 4.49
CA LYS A 106 -10.40 -13.84 3.38
C LYS A 106 -11.24 -14.19 2.16
N ASP A 107 -10.82 -13.64 1.01
CA ASP A 107 -11.38 -13.89 -0.32
C ASP A 107 -12.87 -13.49 -0.49
N SER A 108 -13.42 -12.75 0.48
CA SER A 108 -14.86 -12.47 0.56
C SER A 108 -15.18 -10.99 0.76
N ALA A 109 -14.56 -10.33 1.74
CA ALA A 109 -14.89 -8.94 2.04
C ALA A 109 -13.75 -8.20 2.74
N ILE A 110 -13.56 -6.93 2.37
CA ILE A 110 -12.74 -5.95 3.07
C ILE A 110 -13.67 -4.84 3.53
N TRP A 111 -13.68 -4.57 4.83
CA TRP A 111 -14.44 -3.51 5.45
C TRP A 111 -13.46 -2.55 6.14
N VAL A 112 -13.61 -1.25 5.90
CA VAL A 112 -12.73 -0.23 6.47
C VAL A 112 -13.55 0.93 7.03
N ALA A 113 -13.34 1.25 8.30
CA ALA A 113 -13.80 2.48 8.91
C ALA A 113 -12.66 3.49 9.01
N VAL A 114 -12.80 4.63 8.33
CA VAL A 114 -11.80 5.70 8.31
C VAL A 114 -12.27 6.83 9.21
N ASN A 115 -11.43 7.22 10.17
CA ASN A 115 -11.72 8.26 11.14
C ASN A 115 -10.67 9.38 11.07
N ALA A 116 -11.11 10.63 11.24
CA ALA A 116 -10.20 11.76 11.37
C ALA A 116 -9.42 11.68 12.68
N THR A 117 -8.13 12.01 12.65
CA THR A 117 -7.23 11.89 13.82
C THR A 117 -7.59 12.84 14.96
N VAL A 118 -8.03 14.07 14.64
CA VAL A 118 -8.23 15.14 15.64
C VAL A 118 -9.47 14.91 16.52
N LEU A 119 -10.54 14.31 15.99
CA LEU A 119 -11.82 14.16 16.70
C LEU A 119 -12.36 12.72 16.71
N SER A 120 -11.63 11.74 16.15
CA SER A 120 -12.08 10.35 16.00
C SER A 120 -13.46 10.20 15.32
N VAL A 121 -13.87 11.19 14.53
CA VAL A 121 -15.13 11.17 13.78
C VAL A 121 -14.93 10.33 12.53
N GLN A 122 -15.87 9.42 12.27
CA GLN A 122 -15.88 8.61 11.05
C GLN A 122 -16.12 9.51 9.83
N VAL A 123 -15.14 9.60 8.95
CA VAL A 123 -15.19 10.43 7.73
C VAL A 123 -15.56 9.61 6.51
N ALA A 124 -15.19 8.33 6.50
CA ALA A 124 -15.54 7.41 5.43
C ALA A 124 -15.74 5.98 5.93
N ARG A 125 -16.52 5.21 5.17
CA ARG A 125 -16.61 3.75 5.30
C ARG A 125 -16.47 3.12 3.92
N VAL A 126 -15.58 2.14 3.81
CA VAL A 126 -15.35 1.37 2.59
C VAL A 126 -15.82 -0.05 2.82
N TYR A 127 -16.46 -0.65 1.82
CA TYR A 127 -16.75 -2.07 1.77
C TYR A 127 -16.45 -2.59 0.37
N VAL A 128 -15.54 -3.55 0.28
CA VAL A 128 -15.07 -4.13 -0.97
C VAL A 128 -15.36 -5.62 -0.94
N THR A 129 -15.92 -6.13 -2.04
CA THR A 129 -16.10 -7.56 -2.33
C THR A 129 -15.35 -7.89 -3.62
N PRO A 130 -15.21 -9.17 -4.00
CA PRO A 130 -14.55 -9.54 -5.26
C PRO A 130 -15.11 -8.85 -6.50
N ASP A 131 -16.38 -8.45 -6.48
CA ASP A 131 -17.10 -7.84 -7.59
C ASP A 131 -17.38 -6.34 -7.42
N SER A 132 -17.40 -5.81 -6.19
CA SER A 132 -17.90 -4.46 -5.92
C SER A 132 -17.02 -3.64 -5.00
N PHE A 133 -17.03 -2.33 -5.23
CA PHE A 133 -16.45 -1.32 -4.36
C PHE A 133 -17.56 -0.37 -3.90
N LYS A 134 -17.71 -0.21 -2.59
CA LYS A 134 -18.71 0.66 -1.96
C LYS A 134 -18.03 1.64 -1.02
N LEU A 135 -18.37 2.91 -1.13
CA LEU A 135 -17.90 3.98 -0.24
C LEU A 135 -19.11 4.75 0.32
N ILE A 136 -19.06 5.08 1.61
CA ILE A 136 -19.86 6.15 2.21
C ILE A 136 -18.91 7.27 2.61
N ASN A 137 -19.16 8.49 2.11
CA ASN A 137 -18.49 9.71 2.55
C ASN A 137 -19.43 10.46 3.51
N TYR A 138 -19.09 10.46 4.80
CA TYR A 138 -19.94 11.04 5.85
C TYR A 138 -19.87 12.57 5.88
N LEU A 139 -18.74 13.15 5.45
CA LEU A 139 -18.56 14.61 5.41
C LEU A 139 -19.44 15.23 4.32
N GLN A 140 -19.46 14.62 3.13
CA GLN A 140 -20.19 15.12 1.97
C GLN A 140 -21.56 14.47 1.79
N LYS A 141 -21.97 13.58 2.69
CA LYS A 141 -23.27 12.90 2.71
C LYS A 141 -23.64 12.23 1.38
N TYR A 142 -22.70 11.54 0.75
CA TYR A 142 -22.98 10.70 -0.41
C TYR A 142 -22.36 9.32 -0.25
N SER A 143 -22.81 8.40 -1.09
CA SER A 143 -22.25 7.07 -1.26
C SER A 143 -21.95 6.79 -2.73
N MET A 144 -21.02 5.88 -2.98
CA MET A 144 -20.68 5.38 -4.31
C MET A 144 -20.76 3.85 -4.27
N VAL A 145 -21.32 3.27 -5.33
CA VAL A 145 -21.36 1.82 -5.53
C VAL A 145 -20.97 1.53 -6.97
N MET A 146 -19.95 0.71 -7.17
CA MET A 146 -19.47 0.35 -8.50
C MET A 146 -18.83 -1.02 -8.55
N ALA A 147 -18.59 -1.53 -9.76
CA ALA A 147 -17.76 -2.70 -9.95
C ALA A 147 -16.32 -2.39 -9.52
N ILE A 148 -15.61 -3.37 -8.94
CA ILE A 148 -14.22 -3.14 -8.51
C ILE A 148 -13.29 -2.79 -9.68
N SER A 149 -13.57 -3.30 -10.88
CA SER A 149 -12.86 -2.96 -12.13
C SER A 149 -12.96 -1.47 -12.51
N ASP A 150 -13.96 -0.76 -11.98
CA ASP A 150 -14.13 0.68 -12.18
C ASP A 150 -13.43 1.53 -11.10
N ALA A 151 -12.93 0.89 -10.03
CA ALA A 151 -12.31 1.58 -8.89
C ALA A 151 -10.99 2.27 -9.24
N LYS A 152 -10.38 1.95 -10.40
CA LYS A 152 -9.22 2.68 -10.97
C LYS A 152 -9.46 4.18 -11.18
N LYS A 153 -10.72 4.64 -11.17
CA LYS A 153 -11.08 6.07 -11.16
C LYS A 153 -10.72 6.77 -9.86
N PHE A 154 -10.45 6.01 -8.80
CA PHE A 154 -10.23 6.49 -7.43
C PHE A 154 -8.96 5.94 -6.80
N LEU A 155 -8.47 4.80 -7.30
CA LEU A 155 -7.22 4.19 -6.91
C LEU A 155 -6.10 4.58 -7.88
N PRO A 156 -4.84 4.65 -7.42
CA PRO A 156 -3.71 5.09 -8.25
C PRO A 156 -3.31 4.07 -9.34
N ALA A 157 -3.90 2.87 -9.31
CA ALA A 157 -3.66 1.79 -10.27
C ALA A 157 -4.95 0.99 -10.50
N ASP A 158 -4.92 0.09 -11.48
CA ASP A 158 -5.96 -0.93 -11.65
C ASP A 158 -5.74 -2.04 -10.61
N VAL A 159 -6.60 -2.11 -9.61
CA VAL A 159 -6.43 -2.97 -8.43
C VAL A 159 -7.68 -3.82 -8.25
N ASP A 160 -7.48 -5.14 -8.28
CA ASP A 160 -8.51 -6.12 -7.95
C ASP A 160 -8.61 -6.36 -6.43
N PHE A 161 -9.61 -7.14 -6.03
CA PHE A 161 -9.87 -7.44 -4.63
C PHE A 161 -8.68 -8.13 -3.96
N SER A 162 -8.08 -9.12 -4.64
CA SER A 162 -6.97 -9.90 -4.10
C SER A 162 -5.73 -9.02 -3.85
N THR A 163 -5.48 -8.07 -4.74
CA THR A 163 -4.36 -7.14 -4.65
C THR A 163 -4.55 -6.20 -3.44
N LEU A 164 -5.77 -5.69 -3.22
CA LEU A 164 -6.09 -4.88 -2.03
C LEU A 164 -5.96 -5.70 -0.74
N GLN A 165 -6.48 -6.93 -0.72
CA GLN A 165 -6.36 -7.83 0.43
C GLN A 165 -4.89 -8.08 0.76
N ASN A 166 -4.10 -8.45 -0.25
CA ASN A 166 -2.69 -8.79 -0.07
C ASN A 166 -1.85 -7.59 0.36
N LEU A 167 -2.16 -6.38 -0.15
CA LEU A 167 -1.54 -5.15 0.32
C LEU A 167 -1.74 -4.94 1.83
N ILE A 168 -2.98 -5.07 2.31
CA ILE A 168 -3.32 -4.85 3.73
C ILE A 168 -2.64 -5.91 4.60
N ILE A 169 -2.70 -7.18 4.19
CA ILE A 169 -2.14 -8.30 4.94
C ILE A 169 -0.60 -8.31 4.90
N GLY A 170 0.01 -7.81 3.83
CA GLY A 170 1.47 -7.87 3.59
C GLY A 170 1.92 -9.14 2.87
N ASN A 171 1.05 -9.72 2.04
CA ASN A 171 1.40 -10.78 1.10
C ASN A 171 1.86 -10.17 -0.24
N ALA A 172 2.37 -11.01 -1.15
CA ALA A 172 2.67 -10.60 -2.51
C ALA A 172 1.42 -10.04 -3.21
N LEU A 173 1.55 -8.93 -3.94
CA LEU A 173 0.40 -8.21 -4.50
C LEU A 173 -0.36 -9.03 -5.54
N LYS A 174 0.37 -9.69 -6.43
CA LYS A 174 -0.17 -10.63 -7.42
C LYS A 174 0.18 -12.06 -7.03
N SER A 175 -0.67 -12.99 -7.47
CA SER A 175 -0.48 -14.43 -7.25
C SER A 175 0.94 -14.86 -7.63
N LEU A 176 1.52 -15.68 -6.76
CA LEU A 176 2.86 -16.21 -6.96
C LEU A 176 2.86 -17.20 -8.13
N SER A 177 3.78 -16.99 -9.06
CA SER A 177 4.05 -17.89 -10.18
C SER A 177 5.49 -18.37 -10.08
N GLN A 178 5.93 -19.23 -11.01
CA GLN A 178 7.34 -19.61 -11.03
C GLN A 178 8.21 -18.38 -11.30
N PRO A 179 9.23 -18.12 -10.46
CA PRO A 179 10.13 -17.00 -10.69
C PRO A 179 10.85 -17.11 -12.03
N THR A 180 11.01 -15.97 -12.70
CA THR A 180 11.79 -15.84 -13.94
C THR A 180 13.22 -15.41 -13.67
N ASP A 181 13.49 -14.82 -12.49
CA ASP A 181 14.82 -14.42 -12.05
C ASP A 181 14.94 -14.47 -10.52
N ALA A 182 16.17 -14.65 -10.05
CA ALA A 182 16.54 -14.44 -8.65
C ALA A 182 17.95 -13.87 -8.55
N THR A 183 18.18 -13.04 -7.53
CA THR A 183 19.49 -12.43 -7.26
C THR A 183 19.78 -12.41 -5.77
N ASP A 184 21.03 -12.71 -5.43
CA ASP A 184 21.56 -12.61 -4.08
C ASP A 184 22.34 -11.29 -3.92
N PHE A 185 21.90 -10.45 -2.97
CA PHE A 185 22.54 -9.17 -2.63
C PHE A 185 23.31 -9.20 -1.30
N GLY A 186 23.80 -10.38 -0.89
CA GLY A 186 24.54 -10.59 0.35
C GLY A 186 23.62 -10.70 1.58
N GLY A 187 22.84 -9.66 1.87
CA GLY A 187 21.92 -9.59 3.03
C GLY A 187 20.45 -9.86 2.70
N THR A 188 20.08 -9.80 1.43
CA THR A 188 18.72 -10.04 0.93
C THR A 188 18.73 -10.90 -0.32
N TRP A 189 17.65 -11.64 -0.55
CA TRP A 189 17.36 -12.24 -1.85
C TRP A 189 16.29 -11.43 -2.57
N SER A 190 16.41 -11.28 -3.88
CA SER A 190 15.35 -10.74 -4.72
C SER A 190 14.86 -11.83 -5.68
N VAL A 191 13.55 -11.92 -5.85
CA VAL A 191 12.87 -12.90 -6.70
C VAL A 191 11.92 -12.14 -7.61
N GLN A 192 12.05 -12.34 -8.92
CA GLN A 192 11.21 -11.73 -9.94
C GLN A 192 10.23 -12.76 -10.52
N MET A 193 8.99 -12.35 -10.67
CA MET A 193 7.92 -13.08 -11.35
C MET A 193 7.31 -12.19 -12.42
N GLU A 194 6.86 -12.80 -13.51
CA GLU A 194 6.21 -12.09 -14.61
C GLU A 194 4.83 -12.65 -14.88
N GLY A 195 3.85 -11.75 -14.92
CA GLY A 195 2.54 -12.01 -15.48
C GLY A 195 2.44 -11.60 -16.94
N ALA A 196 1.23 -11.71 -17.49
CA ALA A 196 0.93 -11.29 -18.86
C ALA A 196 1.23 -9.81 -19.08
N ASP A 197 0.85 -8.95 -18.13
CA ASP A 197 0.87 -7.49 -18.23
C ASP A 197 1.64 -6.80 -17.09
N TYR A 198 2.29 -7.57 -16.21
CA TYR A 198 3.06 -7.03 -15.07
C TYR A 198 4.38 -7.76 -14.82
N VAL A 199 5.27 -7.09 -14.09
CA VAL A 199 6.45 -7.66 -13.44
C VAL A 199 6.37 -7.40 -11.94
N GLN A 200 6.47 -8.46 -11.14
CA GLN A 200 6.49 -8.40 -9.68
C GLN A 200 7.87 -8.80 -9.17
N GLN A 201 8.49 -7.96 -8.35
CA GLN A 201 9.77 -8.25 -7.73
C GLN A 201 9.63 -8.18 -6.21
N LEU A 202 9.93 -9.28 -5.54
CA LEU A 202 9.84 -9.43 -4.09
C LEU A 202 11.25 -9.55 -3.53
N THR A 203 11.56 -8.78 -2.49
CA THR A 203 12.85 -8.84 -1.81
C THR A 203 12.64 -9.32 -0.39
N TYR A 204 13.46 -10.29 0.04
CA TYR A 204 13.36 -10.95 1.33
C TYR A 204 14.65 -10.78 2.12
N ASN A 205 14.53 -10.59 3.44
CA ASN A 205 15.66 -10.59 4.35
C ASN A 205 16.19 -12.02 4.54
N LYS A 206 17.50 -12.24 4.42
CA LYS A 206 18.07 -13.58 4.62
C LYS A 206 18.01 -14.05 6.07
N SER A 207 18.11 -13.12 7.01
CA SER A 207 18.17 -13.40 8.45
C SER A 207 16.93 -14.11 8.96
N ASP A 208 15.76 -13.81 8.37
CA ASP A 208 14.49 -14.28 8.90
C ASP A 208 13.41 -14.55 7.84
N SER A 209 13.75 -14.47 6.54
CA SER A 209 12.84 -14.68 5.41
C SER A 209 11.66 -13.69 5.32
N THR A 210 11.64 -12.62 6.11
CA THR A 210 10.58 -11.61 6.01
C THR A 210 10.68 -10.84 4.69
N MET A 211 9.53 -10.49 4.11
CA MET A 211 9.48 -9.64 2.91
C MET A 211 9.95 -8.23 3.29
N ARG A 212 11.04 -7.76 2.70
CA ARG A 212 11.56 -6.41 2.90
C ARG A 212 10.86 -5.41 1.99
N SER A 213 10.61 -5.80 0.75
CA SER A 213 9.90 -4.96 -0.22
C SER A 213 9.17 -5.75 -1.28
N SER A 214 8.13 -5.14 -1.83
CA SER A 214 7.38 -5.62 -2.99
C SER A 214 7.30 -4.52 -4.03
N GLN A 215 7.76 -4.80 -5.23
CA GLN A 215 7.63 -3.94 -6.39
C GLN A 215 6.68 -4.58 -7.40
N LEU A 216 5.78 -3.79 -7.96
CA LEU A 216 4.90 -4.21 -9.04
C LEU A 216 4.87 -3.11 -10.09
N ARG A 217 5.22 -3.44 -11.33
CA ARG A 217 5.08 -2.53 -12.47
C ARG A 217 4.29 -3.18 -13.57
N THR A 218 3.44 -2.42 -14.22
CA THR A 218 2.82 -2.85 -15.48
C THR A 218 3.86 -2.85 -16.60
N LYS A 219 3.67 -3.71 -17.61
CA LYS A 219 4.53 -3.80 -18.80
C LYS A 219 4.25 -2.68 -19.82
N ALA A 220 3.11 -1.99 -19.68
CA ALA A 220 2.76 -0.85 -20.52
C ALA A 220 3.74 0.32 -20.28
N ALA A 221 4.13 1.00 -21.36
CA ALA A 221 4.96 2.21 -21.26
C ALA A 221 4.25 3.28 -20.40
N ASN A 222 4.96 3.85 -19.43
CA ASN A 222 4.43 4.81 -18.45
C ASN A 222 3.23 4.30 -17.62
N GLY A 223 2.99 2.99 -17.60
CA GLY A 223 1.92 2.42 -16.80
C GLY A 223 2.22 2.47 -15.30
N PRO A 224 1.24 2.14 -14.44
CA PRO A 224 1.40 2.19 -13.01
C PRO A 224 2.55 1.33 -12.50
N GLN A 225 3.26 1.85 -11.50
CA GLN A 225 4.27 1.14 -10.72
C GLN A 225 4.08 1.43 -9.23
N ALA A 226 4.26 0.42 -8.40
CA ALA A 226 4.20 0.51 -6.95
C ALA A 226 5.45 -0.09 -6.32
N MET A 227 5.97 0.57 -5.28
CA MET A 227 7.02 0.10 -4.39
C MET A 227 6.47 0.11 -2.98
N ILE A 228 6.51 -1.03 -2.30
CA ILE A 228 6.12 -1.18 -0.92
C ILE A 228 7.35 -1.58 -0.13
N GLN A 229 7.62 -0.86 0.96
CA GLN A 229 8.62 -1.22 1.96
C GLN A 229 7.89 -1.71 3.21
N TYR A 230 8.32 -2.86 3.73
CA TYR A 230 7.76 -3.47 4.93
C TYR A 230 8.76 -3.35 6.08
N GLY A 231 8.25 -3.14 7.29
CA GLY A 231 9.08 -3.04 8.48
C GLY A 231 8.32 -3.35 9.76
N ASN A 232 9.02 -3.19 10.88
CA ASN A 232 8.50 -3.40 12.23
C ASN A 232 7.76 -4.75 12.35
N TYR A 233 8.43 -5.81 11.91
CA TYR A 233 7.87 -7.16 11.96
C TYR A 233 7.69 -7.62 13.40
N GLU A 234 6.50 -8.15 13.68
CA GLU A 234 6.19 -8.81 14.95
C GLU A 234 5.56 -10.17 14.71
N LYS A 235 5.72 -11.06 15.69
CA LYS A 235 5.01 -12.34 15.71
C LYS A 235 3.60 -12.12 16.25
N LYS A 236 2.57 -12.44 15.46
CA LYS A 236 1.15 -12.38 15.83
C LYS A 236 0.52 -13.73 15.51
N ASP A 237 0.11 -14.49 16.53
CA ASP A 237 -0.47 -15.83 16.36
C ASP A 237 0.37 -16.70 15.39
N GLU A 238 1.66 -16.85 15.69
CA GLU A 238 2.66 -17.58 14.88
C GLU A 238 3.01 -17.00 13.49
N ARG A 239 2.41 -15.87 13.09
CA ARG A 239 2.68 -15.20 11.81
C ARG A 239 3.63 -14.04 11.98
N LYS A 240 4.57 -13.86 11.04
CA LYS A 240 5.38 -12.65 10.96
C LYS A 240 4.58 -11.58 10.21
N PHE A 241 4.09 -10.58 10.93
CA PHE A 241 3.29 -9.50 10.36
C PHE A 241 4.09 -8.19 10.40
N ALA A 242 4.20 -7.54 9.24
CA ALA A 242 4.79 -6.20 9.16
C ALA A 242 3.83 -5.19 9.76
N ASN A 243 4.19 -4.52 10.86
CA ASN A 243 3.34 -3.46 11.40
C ASN A 243 3.45 -2.16 10.58
N SER A 244 4.57 -1.91 9.90
CA SER A 244 4.73 -0.74 9.03
C SER A 244 4.80 -1.09 7.55
N ARG A 245 4.16 -0.26 6.73
CA ARG A 245 4.20 -0.30 5.27
C ARG A 245 4.32 1.13 4.73
N ALA A 246 5.37 1.41 3.96
CA ALA A 246 5.47 2.63 3.18
C ALA A 246 5.28 2.29 1.70
N ILE A 247 4.27 2.90 1.07
CA ILE A 247 3.81 2.57 -0.28
C ILE A 247 4.00 3.81 -1.14
N ASN A 248 4.81 3.68 -2.18
CA ASN A 248 4.99 4.69 -3.22
C ASN A 248 4.38 4.17 -4.52
N THR A 249 3.44 4.89 -5.10
CA THR A 249 2.87 4.56 -6.42
C THR A 249 3.10 5.70 -7.39
N ILE A 250 3.52 5.37 -8.61
CA ILE A 250 3.67 6.31 -9.71
C ILE A 250 2.78 5.82 -10.85
N ASN A 251 1.97 6.72 -11.40
CA ASN A 251 1.13 6.45 -12.56
C ASN A 251 1.21 7.65 -13.52
N GLY A 252 1.90 7.48 -14.64
CA GLY A 252 2.31 8.60 -15.48
C GLY A 252 3.14 9.63 -14.71
N GLN A 253 2.62 10.85 -14.57
CA GLN A 253 3.25 11.93 -13.80
C GLN A 253 2.75 12.04 -12.36
N GLU A 254 1.73 11.27 -11.98
CA GLU A 254 1.14 11.35 -10.64
C GLU A 254 1.90 10.45 -9.66
N GLN A 255 2.17 11.00 -8.47
CA GLN A 255 2.82 10.29 -7.37
C GLN A 255 1.88 10.23 -6.18
N TYR A 256 1.85 9.06 -5.54
CA TYR A 256 1.03 8.75 -4.39
C TYR A 256 1.92 8.13 -3.32
N TYR A 257 1.86 8.66 -2.11
CA TYR A 257 2.54 8.10 -0.95
C TYR A 257 1.52 7.72 0.13
N ILE A 258 1.71 6.54 0.72
CA ILE A 258 0.92 6.05 1.84
C ILE A 258 1.88 5.46 2.87
N ASP A 259 1.86 6.00 4.09
CA ASP A 259 2.46 5.35 5.26
C ASP A 259 1.35 4.72 6.09
N MET A 260 1.48 3.42 6.37
CA MET A 260 0.50 2.60 7.10
C MET A 260 1.19 1.94 8.28
N ASN A 261 0.79 2.33 9.49
CA ASN A 261 1.34 1.82 10.74
C ASN A 261 0.25 1.17 11.59
N PHE A 262 0.21 -0.16 11.65
CA PHE A 262 -0.70 -0.91 12.49
C PHE A 262 -0.31 -0.77 13.96
N SER A 263 -1.25 -0.31 14.78
CA SER A 263 -1.14 -0.34 16.24
C SER A 263 -1.75 -1.61 16.84
N ASN A 264 -2.54 -2.35 16.06
CA ASN A 264 -3.04 -3.66 16.43
C ASN A 264 -3.33 -4.51 15.18
N ALA A 265 -3.18 -5.82 15.31
CA ALA A 265 -3.46 -6.84 14.31
C ALA A 265 -3.90 -8.13 15.01
N VAL A 266 -5.08 -8.63 14.67
CA VAL A 266 -5.69 -9.85 15.23
C VAL A 266 -6.15 -10.73 14.08
N PHE A 267 -5.80 -12.01 14.11
CA PHE A 267 -6.16 -12.99 13.09
C PHE A 267 -7.18 -13.99 13.63
N ASP A 268 -7.99 -14.54 12.73
CA ASP A 268 -8.87 -15.69 12.97
C ASP A 268 -9.88 -15.51 14.12
N GLN A 269 -10.27 -14.27 14.39
CA GLN A 269 -11.36 -13.94 15.30
C GLN A 269 -12.61 -13.49 14.53
N PRO A 270 -13.82 -13.72 15.04
CA PRO A 270 -15.04 -13.21 14.43
C PRO A 270 -14.98 -11.70 14.19
N VAL A 271 -15.46 -11.26 13.02
CA VAL A 271 -15.51 -9.85 12.66
C VAL A 271 -16.89 -9.48 12.13
N ASP A 272 -17.46 -8.40 12.67
CA ASP A 272 -18.69 -7.82 12.15
C ASP A 272 -18.39 -6.83 11.03
N MET A 273 -19.20 -6.78 9.97
CA MET A 273 -18.98 -5.87 8.85
C MET A 273 -20.25 -5.10 8.47
N PRO A 274 -20.86 -4.32 9.38
CA PRO A 274 -22.10 -3.61 9.08
C PRO A 274 -21.86 -2.51 8.04
N PHE A 275 -22.67 -2.52 6.97
CA PHE A 275 -22.63 -1.53 5.92
C PHE A 275 -24.05 -1.17 5.47
N THR A 276 -24.53 -0.03 5.95
CA THR A 276 -25.86 0.50 5.60
C THR A 276 -25.69 1.94 5.15
N ILE A 277 -26.13 2.25 3.93
CA ILE A 277 -26.12 3.61 3.39
C ILE A 277 -27.27 4.38 4.08
N PRO A 278 -27.02 5.53 4.72
CA PRO A 278 -28.09 6.30 5.33
C PRO A 278 -29.07 6.82 4.27
N ALA A 279 -30.38 6.75 4.53
CA ALA A 279 -31.43 7.10 3.56
C ALA A 279 -31.34 8.54 3.00
N LYS A 280 -30.73 9.46 3.74
CA LYS A 280 -30.54 10.87 3.33
C LYS A 280 -29.32 11.10 2.43
N TYR A 281 -28.54 10.06 2.13
CA TYR A 281 -27.31 10.20 1.35
C TYR A 281 -27.58 10.00 -0.13
N THR A 282 -26.97 10.84 -0.96
CA THR A 282 -27.04 10.66 -2.42
C THR A 282 -26.23 9.44 -2.83
N VAL A 283 -26.78 8.57 -3.67
CA VAL A 283 -26.04 7.45 -4.29
C VAL A 283 -25.53 7.92 -5.66
N LYS A 284 -24.22 7.77 -5.90
CA LYS A 284 -23.55 8.11 -7.16
C LYS A 284 -23.02 6.87 -7.86
#